data_AF-A0A0A8WZD2-F1
#
_entry.id   AF-A0A0A8WZD2-F1
#
_cell.length_a   1.000
_cell.length_b   1.000
_cell.length_c   1.000
_cell.angle_alpha   90.00
_cell.angle_beta   90.00
_cell.angle_gamma   90.00
#
_symmetry.space_group_name_H-M   'P 1'
#
loop_
_entity.id
_entity.type
_entity.pdbx_description
1 polymer ?
#
loop_
_entity_poly.entity_id
_entity_poly.type
_entity_poly.pdbx_seq_one_letter_code
_entity_poly.pdbx_strand_id
1 'polypeptide(L)'
;MEEQVAQLAIRFTEALGKNSYDWVSTKMTQAKEKKAENEKQIIYEEIINNLLQDKMELEMVAREYKGLYERVTISDEDIEHLQNTLQRVVELLSSFSPKLDENRENMKFLIELINKDTLKTMQLLGFNYKEAIGQPLTEACAGAIQRGLGGNNKNSKNKR
;
A
#
# COMPACT_ATOMS: atom_id res chain seq x y z
N MET A 1 -7.73 4.43 -8.78
CA MET A 1 -7.02 5.01 -7.62
C MET A 1 -7.61 6.37 -7.27
N GLU A 2 -7.71 7.30 -8.24
CA GLU A 2 -8.34 8.62 -8.01
C GLU A 2 -9.78 8.55 -7.48
N GLU A 3 -10.61 7.66 -8.03
CA GLU A 3 -11.99 7.48 -7.56
C GLU A 3 -12.08 6.99 -6.11
N GLN A 4 -11.16 6.11 -5.69
CA GLN A 4 -11.10 5.63 -4.30
C GLN A 4 -10.64 6.73 -3.33
N VAL A 5 -9.66 7.55 -3.75
CA VAL A 5 -9.19 8.72 -2.99
C VAL A 5 -10.31 9.76 -2.84
N ALA A 6 -11.10 9.98 -3.90
CA ALA A 6 -12.24 10.89 -3.87
C ALA A 6 -13.35 10.40 -2.93
N GLN A 7 -13.68 9.11 -2.97
CA GLN A 7 -14.67 8.52 -2.04
C GLN A 7 -14.22 8.63 -0.58
N LEU A 8 -12.93 8.38 -0.29
CA LEU A 8 -12.38 8.58 1.04
C LEU A 8 -12.44 10.04 1.50
N ALA A 9 -12.22 10.99 0.59
CA ALA A 9 -12.31 12.41 0.91
C ALA A 9 -13.74 12.83 1.26
N ILE A 10 -14.73 12.31 0.53
CA ILE A 10 -16.15 12.52 0.83
C ILE A 10 -16.48 11.97 2.22
N ARG A 11 -16.12 10.72 2.52
CA ARG A 11 -16.36 10.10 3.84
C ARG A 11 -15.69 10.87 4.97
N PHE A 12 -14.46 11.36 4.74
CA PHE A 12 -13.75 12.21 5.69
C PHE A 12 -14.50 13.51 5.98
N THR A 13 -14.93 14.22 4.95
CA THR A 13 -15.69 15.47 5.10
C THR A 13 -17.04 15.23 5.77
N GLU A 14 -17.73 14.14 5.43
CA GLU A 14 -18.99 13.78 6.08
C GLU A 14 -18.81 13.50 7.58
N ALA A 15 -17.77 12.74 7.96
CA ALA A 15 -17.47 12.44 9.36
C ALA A 15 -17.12 13.71 10.16
N LEU A 16 -16.39 14.66 9.57
CA LEU A 16 -16.10 15.94 10.23
C LEU A 16 -17.30 16.89 10.30
N GLY A 17 -18.21 16.82 9.32
CA GLY A 17 -19.35 17.72 9.22
C GLY A 17 -20.52 17.35 10.14
N LYS A 18 -20.69 16.06 10.46
CA LYS A 18 -21.84 15.54 11.24
C LYS A 18 -21.88 16.08 12.67
N ASN A 19 -20.79 15.98 13.42
CA ASN A 19 -20.73 16.45 14.81
C ASN A 19 -19.76 17.62 14.97
N SER A 20 -20.08 18.71 14.27
CA SER A 20 -19.32 19.96 14.36
C SER A 20 -19.36 20.56 15.77
N TYR A 21 -18.45 21.51 16.03
CA TYR A 21 -18.43 22.27 17.28
C TYR A 21 -19.79 22.92 17.59
N ASP A 22 -20.47 23.46 16.57
CA ASP A 22 -21.77 24.10 16.71
C ASP A 22 -22.85 23.10 17.14
N TRP A 23 -22.82 21.88 16.60
CA TRP A 23 -23.73 20.81 17.00
C TRP A 23 -23.52 20.42 18.47
N VAL A 24 -22.26 20.18 18.87
CA VAL A 24 -21.91 19.84 20.25
C VAL A 24 -22.29 20.97 21.21
N SER A 25 -21.96 22.22 20.87
CA SER A 25 -22.28 23.40 21.68
C SER A 25 -23.79 23.58 21.86
N THR A 26 -24.56 23.37 20.79
CA THR A 26 -26.03 23.40 20.82
C THR A 26 -26.58 22.33 21.76
N LYS A 27 -26.13 21.08 21.62
CA LYS A 27 -26.54 19.97 22.49
C LYS A 27 -26.13 20.20 23.95
N MET A 28 -24.94 20.75 24.19
CA MET A 28 -24.46 21.11 25.52
C MET A 28 -25.33 22.20 26.16
N THR A 29 -25.79 23.17 25.37
CA THR A 29 -26.72 24.21 25.84
C THR A 29 -28.08 23.62 26.18
N GLN A 30 -28.62 22.73 25.32
CA GLN A 30 -29.86 22.01 25.59
C GLN A 30 -29.77 21.19 26.89
N ALA A 31 -28.65 20.51 27.14
CA ALA A 31 -28.44 19.77 28.38
C ALA A 31 -28.48 20.70 29.62
N LYS A 32 -27.90 21.91 29.53
CA LYS A 32 -27.92 22.89 30.63
C LYS A 32 -29.31 23.42 30.94
N GLU A 33 -30.20 23.48 29.94
CA GLU A 33 -31.59 23.91 30.12
C GLU A 33 -32.48 22.83 30.77
N LYS A 34 -32.07 21.56 30.70
CA LYS A 34 -32.83 20.45 31.31
C LYS A 34 -32.68 20.44 32.83
N LYS A 35 -33.82 20.29 33.52
CA LYS A 35 -33.87 20.20 34.99
C LYS A 35 -33.68 18.77 35.50
N ALA A 36 -34.21 17.78 34.77
CA ALA A 36 -34.11 16.37 35.14
C ALA A 36 -32.75 15.80 34.76
N GLU A 37 -32.08 15.14 35.72
CA GLU A 37 -30.74 14.59 35.51
C GLU A 37 -30.71 13.49 34.44
N ASN A 38 -31.74 12.64 34.40
CA ASN A 38 -31.89 11.61 33.37
C ASN A 38 -31.94 12.19 31.95
N GLU A 39 -32.58 13.35 31.76
CA GLU A 39 -32.64 14.01 30.44
C GLU A 39 -31.27 14.56 30.02
N LYS A 40 -30.48 15.07 30.97
CA LYS A 40 -29.10 15.50 30.68
C LYS A 40 -28.23 14.33 30.29
N GLN A 41 -28.34 13.22 31.02
CA GLN A 41 -27.55 12.01 30.76
C GLN A 41 -27.80 11.49 29.35
N ILE A 42 -29.06 11.45 28.90
CA ILE A 42 -29.41 11.06 27.53
C ILE A 42 -28.71 11.96 26.49
N ILE A 43 -28.70 13.28 26.71
CA ILE A 43 -28.04 14.23 25.78
C ILE A 43 -26.52 14.03 25.79
N TYR A 44 -25.91 13.80 26.96
CA TYR A 44 -24.48 13.52 27.03
C TYR A 44 -24.10 12.20 26.37
N GLU A 45 -24.89 11.14 26.57
CA GLU A 45 -24.72 9.87 25.89
C GLU A 45 -24.85 10.03 24.36
N GLU A 46 -25.80 10.84 23.89
CA GLU A 46 -25.94 11.16 22.47
C GLU A 46 -24.68 11.86 21.92
N ILE A 47 -24.16 12.87 22.63
CA ILE A 47 -22.92 13.55 22.22
C ILE A 47 -21.75 12.56 22.17
N ILE A 48 -21.56 11.77 23.22
CA ILE A 48 -20.45 10.83 23.34
C ILE A 48 -20.52 9.76 22.24
N ASN A 49 -21.69 9.14 22.04
CA ASN A 49 -21.86 8.07 21.07
C ASN A 49 -21.63 8.58 19.64
N ASN A 50 -22.14 9.76 19.31
CA ASN A 50 -21.94 10.36 17.99
C ASN A 50 -20.46 10.73 17.74
N LEU A 51 -19.78 11.34 18.70
CA LEU A 51 -18.35 11.64 18.58
C LEU A 51 -17.48 10.37 18.50
N LEU A 52 -17.85 9.33 19.25
CA LEU A 52 -17.17 8.03 19.20
C LEU A 52 -17.34 7.38 17.82
N GLN A 53 -18.56 7.43 17.27
CA GLN A 53 -18.86 6.93 15.93
C GLN A 53 -18.03 7.65 14.86
N ASP A 54 -17.95 8.98 14.91
CA ASP A 54 -17.13 9.77 13.98
C ASP A 54 -15.65 9.42 14.11
N LYS A 55 -15.14 9.26 15.33
CA LYS A 55 -13.76 8.83 15.54
C LYS A 55 -13.49 7.48 14.87
N MET A 56 -14.38 6.50 15.05
CA MET A 56 -14.21 5.18 14.43
C MET A 56 -14.21 5.26 12.89
N GLU A 57 -15.09 6.08 12.32
CA GLU A 57 -15.14 6.33 10.87
C GLU A 57 -13.85 6.99 10.37
N LEU A 58 -13.37 8.03 11.06
CA LEU A 58 -12.13 8.73 10.73
C LEU A 58 -10.91 7.80 10.83
N GLU A 59 -10.84 6.94 11.85
CA GLU A 59 -9.78 5.94 11.97
C GLU A 59 -9.79 4.95 10.80
N MET A 60 -10.96 4.49 10.38
CA MET A 60 -11.10 3.60 9.23
C MET A 60 -10.67 4.28 7.94
N VAL A 61 -11.14 5.51 7.68
CA VAL A 61 -10.73 6.32 6.52
C VAL A 61 -9.21 6.54 6.51
N ALA A 62 -8.60 6.84 7.65
CA ALA A 62 -7.14 6.99 7.76
C ALA A 62 -6.39 5.69 7.46
N ARG A 63 -6.88 4.53 7.92
CA ARG A 63 -6.29 3.22 7.60
C ARG A 63 -6.39 2.91 6.11
N GLU A 64 -7.51 3.23 5.47
CA GLU A 64 -7.70 3.03 4.04
C GLU A 64 -6.78 3.93 3.22
N TYR A 65 -6.65 5.22 3.57
CA TYR A 65 -5.67 6.12 2.97
C TYR A 65 -4.24 5.60 3.10
N LYS A 66 -3.87 5.14 4.30
CA LYS A 66 -2.55 4.54 4.55
C LYS A 66 -2.33 3.31 3.66
N GLY A 67 -3.32 2.44 3.53
CA GLY A 67 -3.23 1.26 2.67
C GLY A 67 -3.08 1.62 1.18
N LEU A 68 -3.76 2.66 0.70
CA LEU A 68 -3.57 3.16 -0.67
C LEU A 68 -2.17 3.75 -0.87
N TYR A 69 -1.64 4.45 0.12
CA TYR A 69 -0.30 5.01 0.10
C TYR A 69 0.78 3.92 0.06
N GLU A 70 0.74 2.97 1.00
CA GLU A 70 1.69 1.84 1.10
C GLU A 70 1.66 0.88 -0.10
N ARG A 71 0.58 0.90 -0.89
CA ARG A 71 0.54 0.15 -2.16
C ARG A 71 1.50 0.71 -3.19
N VAL A 72 1.73 2.01 -3.19
CA VAL A 72 2.51 2.69 -4.23
C VAL A 72 3.89 3.10 -3.71
N THR A 73 4.02 3.38 -2.42
CA THR A 73 5.28 3.83 -1.83
C THR A 73 6.12 2.68 -1.30
N ILE A 74 7.42 2.69 -1.58
CA ILE A 74 8.41 1.83 -0.92
C ILE A 74 9.10 2.66 0.18
N SER A 75 9.19 2.14 1.40
CA SER A 75 9.86 2.86 2.49
C SER A 75 11.38 2.90 2.29
N ASP A 76 12.05 3.83 2.96
CA ASP A 76 13.51 3.98 2.87
C ASP A 76 14.28 2.70 3.25
N GLU A 77 13.81 2.03 4.31
CA GLU A 77 14.37 0.77 4.79
C GLU A 77 14.09 -0.38 3.80
N ASP A 78 12.90 -0.41 3.22
CA ASP A 78 12.54 -1.42 2.21
C ASP A 78 13.38 -1.25 0.93
N ILE A 79 13.70 -0.02 0.52
CA ILE A 79 14.57 0.22 -0.64
C ILE A 79 16.01 -0.26 -0.35
N GLU A 80 16.52 -0.01 0.86
CA GLU A 80 17.86 -0.45 1.25
C GLU A 80 17.93 -2.00 1.33
N HIS A 81 16.90 -2.65 1.84
CA HIS A 81 16.78 -4.11 1.81
C HIS A 81 16.66 -4.66 0.38
N LEU A 82 15.90 -3.99 -0.49
CA LEU A 82 15.78 -4.36 -1.90
C LEU A 82 17.15 -4.30 -2.59
N GLN A 83 17.88 -3.20 -2.44
CA GLN A 83 19.20 -3.00 -3.03
C GLN A 83 20.18 -4.10 -2.57
N ASN A 84 20.24 -4.37 -1.27
CA ASN A 84 21.09 -5.41 -0.70
C ASN A 84 20.71 -6.83 -1.17
N THR A 85 19.41 -7.10 -1.32
CA THR A 85 18.92 -8.40 -1.81
C THR A 85 19.25 -8.60 -3.28
N LEU A 86 19.06 -7.56 -4.09
CA LEU A 86 19.37 -7.60 -5.52
C LEU A 86 20.86 -7.77 -5.78
N GLN A 87 21.72 -7.10 -4.99
CA GLN A 87 23.16 -7.30 -5.07
C GLN A 87 23.53 -8.77 -4.83
N ARG A 88 22.96 -9.41 -3.80
CA ARG A 88 23.18 -10.84 -3.51
C ARG A 88 22.67 -11.75 -4.62
N VAL A 89 21.50 -11.46 -5.20
CA VAL A 89 20.95 -12.25 -6.32
C VAL A 89 21.84 -12.14 -7.55
N VAL A 90 22.35 -10.95 -7.88
CA VAL A 90 23.28 -10.75 -9.00
C VAL A 90 24.59 -11.50 -8.78
N GLU A 91 25.15 -11.46 -7.56
CA GLU A 91 26.34 -12.23 -7.17
C GLU A 91 26.11 -13.76 -7.30
N LEU A 92 24.95 -14.25 -6.87
CA LEU A 92 24.58 -15.66 -7.01
C LEU A 92 24.41 -16.07 -8.48
N LEU A 93 23.71 -15.28 -9.30
CA LEU A 93 23.51 -15.58 -10.72
C LEU A 93 24.82 -15.58 -11.52
N SER A 94 25.72 -14.63 -11.22
CA SER A 94 27.05 -14.59 -11.85
C SER A 94 27.93 -15.77 -11.44
N SER A 95 27.77 -16.31 -10.23
CA SER A 95 28.46 -17.55 -9.82
C SER A 95 27.94 -18.81 -10.54
N PHE A 96 26.68 -18.82 -11.00
CA PHE A 96 26.06 -19.96 -11.69
C PHE A 96 26.34 -20.02 -13.20
N SER A 97 26.73 -18.90 -13.82
CA SER A 97 27.06 -18.86 -15.25
C SER A 97 28.26 -17.96 -15.52
N PRO A 98 29.46 -18.50 -15.80
CA PRO A 98 30.65 -17.72 -16.08
C PRO A 98 30.58 -16.90 -17.39
N LYS A 99 29.54 -17.08 -18.22
CA LYS A 99 29.26 -16.20 -19.37
C LYS A 99 28.64 -14.85 -18.97
N LEU A 100 28.18 -14.70 -17.73
CA LEU A 100 27.69 -13.42 -17.20
C LEU A 100 28.84 -12.49 -16.77
N ASP A 101 30.08 -12.98 -16.71
CA ASP A 101 31.24 -12.15 -16.36
C ASP A 101 31.50 -11.01 -17.37
N GLU A 102 31.24 -11.26 -18.66
CA GLU A 102 31.32 -10.22 -19.72
C GLU A 102 30.27 -9.11 -19.56
N ASN A 103 29.15 -9.39 -18.87
CA ASN A 103 28.04 -8.46 -18.68
C ASN A 103 27.99 -7.84 -17.28
N ARG A 104 29.03 -8.01 -16.45
CA ARG A 104 29.07 -7.46 -15.09
C ARG A 104 28.90 -5.96 -15.04
N GLU A 105 29.51 -5.22 -15.96
CA GLU A 105 29.41 -3.76 -16.00
C GLU A 105 27.98 -3.30 -16.30
N ASN A 106 27.28 -4.01 -17.20
CA ASN A 106 25.86 -3.76 -17.48
C ASN A 106 24.97 -4.10 -16.27
N MET A 107 25.30 -5.15 -15.51
CA MET A 107 24.58 -5.51 -14.29
C MET A 107 24.83 -4.51 -13.14
N LYS A 108 26.06 -3.98 -13.01
CA LYS A 108 26.36 -2.91 -12.04
C LYS A 108 25.56 -1.65 -12.33
N PHE A 109 25.45 -1.28 -13.60
CA PHE A 109 24.62 -0.15 -14.01
C PHE A 109 23.14 -0.35 -13.63
N LEU A 110 22.60 -1.56 -13.80
CA LEU A 110 21.25 -1.89 -13.33
C LEU A 110 21.11 -1.79 -11.80
N ILE A 111 22.15 -2.14 -11.04
CA ILE A 111 22.17 -1.99 -9.57
C ILE A 111 22.20 -0.50 -9.18
N GLU A 112 22.97 0.34 -9.89
CA GLU A 112 23.02 1.79 -9.64
C GLU A 112 21.70 2.50 -9.98
N LEU A 113 20.97 2.03 -10.99
CA LEU A 113 19.61 2.52 -11.29
C LEU A 113 18.60 2.12 -10.20
N ILE A 114 18.90 1.10 -9.40
CA ILE A 114 18.12 0.65 -8.25
C ILE A 114 18.65 1.28 -6.94
N ASN A 115 19.31 2.45 -7.05
CA ASN A 115 19.65 3.25 -5.89
C ASN A 115 18.42 4.00 -5.33
N LYS A 116 18.41 4.23 -4.02
CA LYS A 116 17.37 4.92 -3.26
C LYS A 116 16.93 6.24 -3.88
N ASP A 117 17.87 7.07 -4.30
CA ASP A 117 17.54 8.39 -4.85
C ASP A 117 16.88 8.28 -6.23
N THR A 118 17.34 7.37 -7.09
CA THR A 118 16.71 7.08 -8.39
C THR A 118 15.31 6.52 -8.22
N LEU A 119 15.15 5.58 -7.27
CA LEU A 119 13.85 4.98 -7.02
C LEU A 119 12.84 6.01 -6.49
N LYS A 120 13.26 6.87 -5.55
CA LYS A 120 12.42 7.95 -5.01
C LYS A 120 12.05 8.99 -6.05
N THR A 121 13.01 9.42 -6.87
CA THR A 121 12.75 10.43 -7.91
C THR A 121 11.74 9.91 -8.93
N MET A 122 11.88 8.66 -9.39
CA MET A 122 10.89 8.03 -10.26
C MET A 122 9.54 7.82 -9.55
N GLN A 123 9.51 7.50 -8.25
CA GLN A 123 8.27 7.43 -7.48
C GLN A 123 7.56 8.80 -7.41
N LEU A 124 8.32 9.89 -7.22
CA LEU A 124 7.79 11.26 -7.24
C LEU A 124 7.24 11.65 -8.62
N LEU A 125 7.79 11.08 -9.69
CA LEU A 125 7.28 11.22 -11.05
C LEU A 125 6.05 10.31 -11.33
N GLY A 126 5.60 9.52 -10.34
CA GLY A 126 4.41 8.68 -10.43
C GLY A 126 4.67 7.22 -10.83
N PHE A 127 5.93 6.76 -10.82
CA PHE A 127 6.27 5.38 -11.19
C PHE A 127 5.83 4.38 -10.10
N ASN A 128 5.03 3.38 -10.48
CA ASN A 128 4.55 2.31 -9.58
C ASN A 128 5.41 1.04 -9.70
N TYR A 129 6.34 0.85 -8.77
CA TYR A 129 7.29 -0.28 -8.81
C TYR A 129 6.66 -1.66 -8.63
N LYS A 130 5.59 -1.78 -7.85
CA LYS A 130 4.95 -3.08 -7.62
C LYS A 130 4.33 -3.61 -8.91
N GLU A 131 3.76 -2.74 -9.72
CA GLU A 131 3.17 -3.08 -11.01
C GLU A 131 4.22 -3.19 -12.13
N ALA A 132 5.13 -2.21 -12.24
CA ALA A 132 6.09 -2.15 -13.34
C ALA A 132 7.23 -3.18 -13.24
N ILE A 133 7.59 -3.60 -12.02
CA ILE A 133 8.72 -4.52 -11.78
C ILE A 133 8.26 -5.75 -10.97
N GLY A 134 7.54 -5.55 -9.88
CA GLY A 134 7.18 -6.64 -8.95
C GLY A 134 6.31 -7.72 -9.59
N GLN A 135 5.22 -7.34 -10.27
CA GLN A 135 4.32 -8.28 -10.93
C GLN A 135 5.00 -9.04 -12.08
N PRO A 136 5.68 -8.39 -13.05
CA PRO A 136 6.43 -9.09 -14.08
C PRO A 136 7.48 -10.07 -13.54
N LEU A 137 8.21 -9.70 -12.48
CA LEU A 137 9.16 -10.61 -11.84
C LEU A 137 8.46 -11.82 -11.19
N THR A 138 7.31 -11.60 -10.54
CA THR A 138 6.51 -12.67 -9.95
C THR A 138 6.02 -13.65 -11.03
N GLU A 139 5.50 -13.14 -12.14
CA GLU A 139 5.04 -13.94 -13.28
C GLU A 139 6.20 -14.70 -13.95
N ALA A 140 7.35 -14.05 -14.14
CA ALA A 140 8.55 -14.68 -14.68
C ALA A 140 9.05 -15.82 -13.79
N CYS A 141 9.11 -15.60 -12.47
CA CYS A 141 9.45 -16.63 -11.49
C CYS A 141 8.45 -17.78 -11.51
N ALA A 142 7.15 -17.49 -11.47
CA ALA A 142 6.11 -18.52 -11.55
C ALA A 142 6.23 -19.33 -12.84
N GLY A 143 6.46 -18.68 -13.98
CA GLY A 143 6.66 -19.33 -15.28
C GLY A 143 7.95 -20.15 -15.36
N ALA A 144 9.02 -19.73 -14.67
CA ALA A 144 10.26 -20.49 -14.57
C ALA A 144 10.08 -21.75 -13.70
N ILE A 145 9.38 -21.62 -12.57
CA ILE A 145 9.04 -22.73 -11.68
C ILE A 145 8.12 -23.72 -12.41
N GLN A 146 7.09 -23.25 -13.11
CA GLN A 146 6.21 -24.12 -13.91
C GLN A 146 6.96 -24.88 -15.00
N ARG A 147 7.93 -24.25 -15.68
CA ARG A 147 8.77 -24.92 -16.69
C ARG A 147 9.79 -25.88 -16.06
N GLY A 148 10.29 -25.57 -14.86
CA GLY A 148 11.28 -26.38 -14.14
C GLY A 148 10.69 -27.56 -13.37
N LEU A 149 9.49 -27.43 -12.81
CA LEU A 149 8.78 -28.47 -12.05
C LEU A 149 7.69 -29.17 -12.87
N GLY A 150 7.06 -28.49 -13.83
CA GLY A 150 6.08 -29.05 -14.77
C GLY A 150 6.78 -29.66 -15.98
N GLY A 151 7.35 -30.84 -15.78
CA GLY A 151 8.08 -31.58 -16.81
C GLY A 151 7.34 -31.67 -18.16
N ASN A 152 8.12 -31.56 -19.23
CA ASN A 152 7.76 -31.91 -20.61
C ASN A 152 6.85 -33.15 -20.66
N ASN A 153 5.54 -32.95 -20.80
CA ASN A 153 4.61 -34.03 -21.15
C ASN A 153 3.91 -33.71 -22.47
N LYS A 154 4.71 -33.51 -23.53
CA LYS A 154 4.21 -33.63 -24.90
C LYS A 154 4.34 -35.10 -25.30
N ASN A 155 3.25 -35.84 -25.06
CA ASN A 155 2.97 -37.13 -25.69
C ASN A 155 3.17 -37.02 -27.22
N SER A 156 4.29 -37.55 -27.71
CA SER A 156 4.43 -37.95 -29.11
C SER A 156 3.69 -39.26 -29.30
N LYS A 157 2.39 -39.18 -29.60
CA LYS A 157 1.65 -40.27 -30.27
C LYS A 157 1.71 -40.03 -31.77
N ASN A 158 1.99 -41.11 -32.49
CA ASN A 158 1.99 -41.32 -33.95
C ASN A 158 3.21 -40.86 -34.74
N LYS A 159 4.01 -41.82 -35.22
CA LYS A 159 3.73 -42.56 -36.47
C LYS A 159 4.61 -43.80 -36.57
N ARG A 160 3.99 -44.98 -36.62
CA ARG A 160 4.55 -46.18 -37.26
C ARG A 160 3.81 -46.37 -38.57
#